data_AF-A0A7Y5QX56-F1
#
_entry.id   AF-A0A7Y5QX56-F1
#
_cell.length_a   1.000
_cell.length_b   1.000
_cell.length_c   1.000
_cell.angle_alpha   90.00
_cell.angle_beta   90.00
_cell.angle_gamma   90.00
#
_symmetry.space_group_name_H-M   'P 1'
#
loop_
_entity.id
_entity.type
_entity.pdbx_description
1 polymer ?
#
loop_
_entity_poly.entity_id
_entity_poly.type
_entity_poly.pdbx_seq_one_letter_code
_entity_poly.pdbx_strand_id
1 'polypeptide(L)'
;MANAPTTCPACGAAATGRFCAECGTPLGDTTCASCHAQLSPGAKFCHRCGTPVGERAPRPVGERGLAGAMPWAVAAISLLALVALIAGQRFARSRPAEQP
;
A
#
# COMPACT_ATOMS: atom_id res chain seq x y z
N MET A 1 20.76 -7.82 33.33
CA MET A 1 19.73 -6.83 32.92
C MET A 1 18.35 -7.46 33.09
N ALA A 2 17.79 -7.41 34.29
CA ALA A 2 16.43 -7.87 34.55
C ALA A 2 15.46 -6.80 34.04
N ASN A 3 14.78 -7.08 32.93
CA ASN A 3 13.68 -6.23 32.47
C ASN A 3 12.53 -6.43 33.45
N ALA A 4 12.15 -5.39 34.19
CA ALA A 4 11.04 -5.46 35.14
C ALA A 4 9.77 -5.90 34.39
N PRO A 5 8.93 -6.79 34.96
CA PRO A 5 7.69 -7.20 34.32
C PRO A 5 6.84 -5.95 34.08
N THR A 6 6.67 -5.58 32.82
CA THR A 6 5.83 -4.46 32.43
C THR A 6 4.44 -5.00 32.14
N THR A 7 3.44 -4.31 32.66
CA THR A 7 2.05 -4.66 32.39
C THR A 7 1.74 -4.37 30.92
N CYS A 8 1.19 -5.36 30.22
CA CYS A 8 0.79 -5.19 28.84
C CYS A 8 -0.31 -4.13 28.72
N PRO A 9 -0.14 -3.07 27.90
CA PRO A 9 -1.13 -2.02 27.75
C PRO A 9 -2.38 -2.44 26.97
N ALA A 10 -2.37 -3.63 26.36
CA ALA A 10 -3.49 -4.16 25.60
C ALA A 10 -4.40 -5.06 26.44
N CYS A 11 -3.82 -5.98 27.22
CA CYS A 11 -4.59 -6.98 27.98
C CYS A 11 -4.42 -6.89 29.51
N GLY A 12 -3.49 -6.07 30.01
CA GLY A 12 -3.23 -5.96 31.45
C GLY A 12 -2.41 -7.11 32.06
N ALA A 13 -2.03 -8.12 31.27
CA ALA A 13 -1.20 -9.22 31.77
C ALA A 13 0.25 -8.78 32.02
N ALA A 14 0.92 -9.41 32.99
CA ALA A 14 2.35 -9.23 33.18
C ALA A 14 3.09 -9.78 31.96
N ALA A 15 3.93 -8.95 31.33
CA ALA A 15 4.67 -9.34 30.15
C ALA A 15 6.15 -9.01 30.29
N THR A 16 6.97 -9.88 29.71
CA THR A 16 8.43 -9.80 29.74
C THR A 16 8.95 -10.06 28.33
N GLY A 17 9.74 -9.14 27.77
CA GLY A 17 10.33 -9.28 26.44
C GLY A 17 9.71 -8.36 25.39
N ARG A 18 9.87 -8.68 24.09
CA ARG A 18 9.44 -7.81 22.98
C ARG A 18 7.96 -7.95 22.61
N PHE A 19 7.30 -9.03 23.01
CA PHE A 19 5.89 -9.32 22.72
C PHE A 19 5.20 -9.93 23.94
N CYS A 20 3.91 -9.71 24.08
CA CYS A 20 3.11 -10.26 25.15
C CYS A 20 2.82 -11.74 24.87
N ALA A 21 3.07 -12.60 25.85
CA ALA A 21 2.79 -14.03 25.72
C ALA A 21 1.29 -14.36 25.64
N GLU A 22 0.45 -13.51 26.23
CA GLU A 22 -1.01 -13.72 26.29
C GLU A 22 -1.73 -13.19 25.04
N CYS A 23 -1.43 -11.96 24.62
CA CYS A 23 -2.16 -11.29 23.54
C CYS A 23 -1.31 -11.01 22.28
N GLY A 24 -0.01 -11.31 22.30
CA GLY A 24 0.89 -11.09 21.17
C GLY A 24 1.27 -9.62 20.92
N THR A 25 0.77 -8.67 21.70
CA THR A 25 1.08 -7.24 21.52
C THR A 25 2.56 -6.94 21.74
N PRO A 26 3.24 -6.19 20.86
CA PRO A 26 4.63 -5.81 21.06
C PRO A 26 4.80 -4.87 22.27
N LEU A 27 5.73 -5.19 23.17
CA LEU A 27 6.12 -4.38 24.34
C LEU A 27 7.44 -3.63 24.13
N GLY A 28 7.81 -3.38 22.87
CA GLY A 28 9.08 -2.76 22.51
C GLY A 28 9.01 -1.24 22.39
N ASP A 29 9.99 -0.61 23.01
CA ASP A 29 10.50 0.73 22.75
C ASP A 29 11.12 0.85 21.33
N THR A 30 11.11 1.97 20.60
CA THR A 30 10.51 3.31 20.80
C THR A 30 10.72 4.11 19.50
N THR A 31 10.37 3.62 18.31
CA THR A 31 10.52 4.45 17.09
C THR A 31 9.36 4.26 16.13
N CYS A 32 8.76 5.37 15.71
CA CYS A 32 7.69 5.34 14.73
C CYS A 32 8.21 4.81 13.40
N ALA A 33 7.59 3.76 12.86
CA ALA A 33 7.95 3.25 11.52
C ALA A 33 7.68 4.26 10.39
N SER A 34 6.80 5.24 10.62
CA SER A 34 6.45 6.26 9.63
C SER A 34 7.35 7.50 9.73
N CYS A 35 7.45 8.10 10.92
CA CYS A 35 8.15 9.38 11.08
C CYS A 35 9.48 9.30 11.84
N HIS A 36 9.88 8.10 12.26
CA HIS A 36 11.10 7.84 13.02
C HIS A 36 11.24 8.61 14.34
N ALA A 37 10.15 9.20 14.83
CA ALA A 37 10.11 9.85 16.15
C ALA A 37 10.17 8.81 17.26
N GLN A 38 10.73 9.20 18.40
CA GLN A 38 10.80 8.34 19.57
C GLN A 38 9.39 8.16 20.14
N LEU A 39 8.98 6.93 20.45
CA LEU A 39 7.63 6.64 20.96
C LEU A 39 7.66 6.47 22.47
N SER A 40 6.62 6.90 23.19
CA SER A 40 6.52 6.60 24.62
C SER A 40 6.27 5.10 24.83
N PRO A 41 6.81 4.50 25.91
CA PRO A 41 6.55 3.11 26.25
C PRO A 41 5.04 2.88 26.39
N GLY A 42 4.51 1.91 25.63
CA GLY A 42 3.08 1.58 25.62
C GLY A 42 2.17 2.54 24.83
N ALA A 43 2.72 3.48 24.06
CA ALA A 43 1.91 4.35 23.20
C ALA A 43 1.23 3.54 22.09
N LYS A 44 -0.12 3.63 22.00
CA LYS A 44 -0.90 3.01 20.91
C LYS A 44 -0.81 3.79 19.59
N PHE A 45 -0.47 5.08 19.66
CA PHE A 45 -0.31 5.97 18.50
C PHE A 45 0.94 6.85 18.66
N CYS A 46 1.57 7.20 17.55
CA CYS A 46 2.68 8.16 17.54
C CYS A 46 2.16 9.58 17.84
N HIS A 47 2.70 10.23 18.87
CA HIS A 47 2.37 11.61 19.22
C HIS A 47 2.79 12.66 18.17
N ARG A 48 3.66 12.29 17.22
CA ARG A 48 4.18 13.20 16.19
C ARG A 48 3.42 13.10 14.87
N CYS A 49 3.04 11.90 14.44
CA CYS A 49 2.40 11.68 13.13
C CYS A 49 1.05 10.95 13.19
N GLY A 50 0.58 10.53 14.37
CA GLY A 50 -0.71 9.85 14.53
C GLY A 50 -0.76 8.40 14.08
N THR A 51 0.34 7.83 13.54
CA THR A 51 0.37 6.43 13.08
C THR A 51 0.23 5.46 14.26
N PRO A 52 -0.62 4.42 14.15
CA PRO A 52 -0.75 3.40 15.19
C PRO A 52 0.55 2.62 15.36
N VAL A 53 0.84 2.26 16.61
CA VAL A 53 2.05 1.55 17.01
C VAL A 53 1.68 0.12 17.36
N GLY A 54 2.39 -0.86 16.79
CA GLY A 54 2.18 -2.27 17.11
C GLY A 54 1.04 -2.95 16.37
N GLU A 55 0.10 -2.20 15.79
CA GLU A 55 -0.71 -2.72 14.71
C GLU A 55 0.22 -2.87 13.50
N ARG A 56 0.39 -4.10 12.99
CA ARG A 56 0.95 -4.33 11.66
C ARG A 56 0.26 -3.33 10.75
N ALA A 57 1.00 -2.33 10.26
CA ALA A 57 0.44 -1.20 9.53
C ALA A 57 -0.68 -1.70 8.63
N PRO A 58 -1.89 -1.09 8.62
CA PRO A 58 -2.90 -1.49 7.68
C PRO A 58 -2.19 -1.49 6.34
N ARG A 59 -2.00 -2.70 5.76
CA ARG A 59 -1.48 -2.81 4.41
C ARG A 59 -2.38 -1.88 3.64
N PRO A 60 -1.86 -0.82 3.00
CA PRO A 60 -2.72 0.16 2.38
C PRO A 60 -3.65 -0.64 1.46
N VAL A 61 -4.93 -0.69 1.85
CA VAL A 61 -5.98 -1.31 1.06
C VAL A 61 -6.30 -0.23 0.05
N GLY A 62 -5.56 -0.31 -1.05
CA GLY A 62 -5.34 0.79 -1.97
C GLY A 62 -3.85 0.76 -2.22
N GLU A 63 -3.34 0.34 -3.37
CA GLU A 63 -3.85 0.65 -4.69
C GLU A 63 -3.31 -0.48 -5.58
N ARG A 64 -4.13 -1.49 -5.89
CA ARG A 64 -4.00 -2.13 -7.22
C ARG A 64 -4.57 -1.16 -8.24
N GLY A 65 -4.08 0.07 -8.19
CA GLY A 65 -4.33 1.08 -9.20
C GLY A 65 -3.86 0.52 -10.53
N LEU A 66 -4.35 1.15 -11.59
CA LEU A 66 -4.03 0.95 -13.00
C LEU A 66 -2.53 0.71 -13.36
N ALA A 67 -1.60 0.71 -12.42
CA ALA A 67 -0.19 0.35 -12.57
C ALA A 67 0.03 -1.15 -12.88
N GLY A 68 -0.85 -2.07 -12.43
CA GLY A 68 -0.73 -3.51 -12.74
C GLY A 68 -1.26 -3.92 -14.12
N ALA A 69 -2.00 -3.04 -14.79
CA ALA A 69 -2.61 -3.28 -16.10
C ALA A 69 -1.78 -2.73 -17.28
N MET A 70 -0.53 -2.35 -17.02
CA MET A 70 0.28 -1.56 -17.96
C MET A 70 0.71 -2.27 -19.27
N PRO A 71 0.88 -3.61 -19.37
CA PRO A 71 1.21 -4.20 -20.69
C PRO A 71 -0.01 -4.44 -21.59
N TRP A 72 -1.06 -5.05 -21.05
CA TRP A 72 -2.19 -5.53 -21.87
C TRP A 72 -3.15 -4.41 -22.26
N ALA A 73 -3.32 -3.38 -21.41
CA ALA A 73 -4.15 -2.23 -21.75
C ALA A 73 -3.54 -1.41 -22.90
N VAL A 74 -2.22 -1.19 -22.89
CA VAL A 74 -1.50 -0.50 -23.98
C VAL A 74 -1.55 -1.32 -25.28
N ALA A 75 -1.43 -2.65 -25.19
CA ALA A 75 -1.59 -3.54 -26.34
C ALA A 75 -3.00 -3.47 -26.94
N ALA A 76 -4.05 -3.47 -26.11
CA ALA A 76 -5.43 -3.34 -26.57
C ALA A 76 -5.70 -1.99 -27.25
N ILE A 77 -5.21 -0.88 -26.67
CA ILE A 77 -5.37 0.47 -27.25
C ILE A 77 -4.61 0.57 -28.58
N SER A 78 -3.38 0.05 -28.65
CA SER A 78 -2.57 0.07 -29.88
C SER A 78 -3.22 -0.77 -30.99
N LEU A 79 -3.75 -1.95 -30.65
CA LEU A 79 -4.45 -2.81 -31.60
C LEU A 79 -5.72 -2.14 -32.14
N LEU A 80 -6.55 -1.57 -31.27
CA LEU A 80 -7.78 -0.88 -31.66
C LEU A 80 -7.50 0.34 -32.55
N ALA A 81 -6.50 1.16 -32.19
CA ALA A 81 -6.10 2.30 -32.98
C ALA A 81 -5.59 1.90 -34.37
N LEU A 82 -4.77 0.84 -34.44
CA LEU A 82 -4.21 0.32 -35.70
C LEU A 82 -5.29 -0.28 -36.60
N VAL A 83 -6.26 -1.02 -36.04
CA VAL A 83 -7.41 -1.55 -36.80
C VAL A 83 -8.28 -0.42 -37.35
N ALA A 84 -8.57 0.62 -36.56
CA ALA A 84 -9.33 1.78 -37.02
C ALA A 84 -8.59 2.54 -38.14
N LEU A 85 -7.27 2.71 -38.02
CA LEU A 85 -6.43 3.32 -39.06
C LEU A 85 -6.41 2.49 -40.35
N ILE A 86 -6.26 1.17 -40.26
CA ILE A 86 -6.27 0.29 -41.45
C ILE A 86 -7.64 0.32 -42.11
N ALA A 87 -8.73 0.22 -41.35
CA ALA A 87 -10.08 0.33 -41.89
C ALA A 87 -10.26 1.67 -42.60
N GLY A 88 -9.95 2.78 -41.94
CA GLY A 88 -10.04 4.13 -42.51
C GLY A 88 -9.15 4.33 -43.74
N GLN A 89 -7.90 3.84 -43.73
CA GLN A 89 -6.98 3.91 -44.86
C GLN A 89 -7.42 3.03 -46.03
N ARG A 90 -8.02 1.86 -45.76
CA ARG A 90 -8.59 1.01 -46.80
C ARG A 90 -9.79 1.72 -47.43
N PHE A 91 -10.70 2.27 -46.63
CA PHE A 91 -11.84 3.06 -47.16
C PHE A 91 -11.41 4.34 -47.89
N ALA A 92 -10.37 5.03 -47.42
CA ALA A 92 -9.82 6.21 -48.09
C ALA A 92 -9.09 5.86 -49.39
N ARG A 93 -8.35 4.74 -49.43
CA ARG A 93 -7.72 4.23 -50.66
C ARG A 93 -8.72 3.61 -51.64
N SER A 94 -9.89 3.20 -51.16
CA SER A 94 -11.01 2.73 -51.96
C SER A 94 -11.89 3.86 -52.52
N ARG A 95 -11.56 5.14 -52.29
CA ARG A 95 -12.13 6.26 -53.05
C ARG A 95 -11.24 6.51 -54.27
N PRO A 96 -11.50 5.90 -55.44
CA PRO A 96 -10.94 6.42 -56.67
C PRO A 96 -11.53 7.83 -56.86
N ALA A 97 -10.65 8.81 -57.09
CA ALA A 97 -10.91 10.18 -57.53
C ALA A 97 -12.40 10.54 -57.76
N GLU A 98 -13.07 11.10 -56.75
CA GLU A 98 -14.20 12.01 -56.99
C GLU A 98 -13.63 13.42 -56.92
N GLN A 99 -13.25 13.94 -58.09
CA GLN A 99 -12.79 15.30 -58.32
C GLN A 99 -14.01 16.23 -58.47
N PRO A 100 -14.00 17.38 -57.80
CA PRO A 100 -14.49 18.61 -58.41
C PRO A 100 -13.38 19.67 -58.56
#